data_AF-A0A2H1HLF2-F1
#
_entry.id   AF-A0A2H1HLF2-F1
#
_cell.length_a   1.000
_cell.length_b   1.000
_cell.length_c   1.000
_cell.angle_alpha   90.00
_cell.angle_beta   90.00
_cell.angle_gamma   90.00
#
_symmetry.space_group_name_H-M   'P 1'
#
loop_
_entity.id
_entity.type
_entity.pdbx_description
1 polymer ?
#
loop_
_entity_poly.entity_id
_entity_poly.type
_entity_poly.pdbx_seq_one_letter_code
_entity_poly.pdbx_strand_id
1 'polypeptide(L)'
;MDTGVLHAMTVGLTVLTALAGGLILAATPQTWLNDSAHLHRWHASRWARGPGPLVVGLVIAAVAAVVFTLTVLAPPETGWSAYAPLSGTTFTPAEPNSADRIVSALLLGLVSGATPFLATADVSLRRLPDRIVIPLSLLALGLIITGSVLGDLPMWFSAFFAGLLALVFFTALHLVGRVLRVRSMGLGDVKLAFIVFAVPGLFDPWAPALVLAAMMLISGIWALIAAVRAGRVRGVTIAFGPAMLSGMWLGCLFAPILL
;
A
#
# COMPACT_ATOMS: atom_id res chain seq x y z
N MET A 1 -21.69 -15.53 -15.54
CA MET A 1 -21.94 -14.35 -14.70
C MET A 1 -21.61 -13.13 -15.53
N ASP A 2 -22.49 -12.15 -15.58
CA ASP A 2 -22.25 -10.92 -16.34
C ASP A 2 -20.99 -10.23 -15.79
N THR A 3 -20.13 -9.77 -16.70
CA THR A 3 -18.88 -9.09 -16.34
C THR A 3 -19.15 -7.96 -15.35
N GLY A 4 -20.18 -7.14 -15.57
CA GLY A 4 -20.57 -6.06 -14.66
C GLY A 4 -20.85 -6.50 -13.21
N VAL A 5 -21.44 -7.69 -13.00
CA VAL A 5 -21.71 -8.23 -11.66
C VAL A 5 -20.39 -8.57 -10.95
N LEU A 6 -19.43 -9.15 -11.66
CA LEU A 6 -18.12 -9.49 -11.10
C LEU A 6 -17.31 -8.24 -10.72
N HIS A 7 -17.43 -7.13 -11.46
CA HIS A 7 -16.78 -5.86 -11.13
C HIS A 7 -17.39 -5.24 -9.87
N ALA A 8 -18.73 -5.24 -9.76
CA ALA A 8 -19.41 -4.73 -8.58
C ALA A 8 -19.04 -5.53 -7.32
N MET A 9 -18.87 -6.85 -7.45
CA MET A 9 -18.46 -7.72 -6.34
C MET A 9 -17.04 -7.43 -5.85
N THR A 10 -16.07 -7.22 -6.74
CA THR A 10 -14.68 -6.91 -6.34
C THR A 10 -14.61 -5.57 -5.61
N VAL A 11 -15.26 -4.54 -6.16
CA VAL A 11 -15.35 -3.21 -5.52
C VAL A 11 -16.05 -3.31 -4.16
N GLY A 12 -17.21 -3.98 -4.10
CA GLY A 12 -17.96 -4.17 -2.87
C GLY A 12 -17.15 -4.90 -1.79
N LEU A 13 -16.49 -6.00 -2.14
CA LEU A 13 -15.65 -6.76 -1.22
C LEU A 13 -14.45 -5.93 -0.72
N THR A 14 -13.83 -5.15 -1.59
CA THR A 14 -12.69 -4.27 -1.22
C THR A 14 -13.13 -3.23 -0.20
N VAL A 15 -14.25 -2.56 -0.45
CA VAL A 15 -14.83 -1.55 0.45
C VAL A 15 -15.27 -2.16 1.78
N LEU A 16 -15.90 -3.34 1.76
CA LEU A 16 -16.30 -4.05 2.99
C LEU A 16 -15.09 -4.46 3.83
N THR A 17 -14.02 -4.91 3.20
CA THR A 17 -12.78 -5.29 3.90
C THR A 17 -12.11 -4.06 4.51
N ALA A 18 -12.09 -2.94 3.78
CA ALA A 18 -11.60 -1.66 4.30
C ALA A 18 -12.44 -1.14 5.48
N LEU A 19 -13.77 -1.30 5.39
CA LEU A 19 -14.69 -0.96 6.47
C LEU A 19 -14.41 -1.81 7.72
N ALA A 20 -14.32 -3.14 7.56
CA ALA A 20 -14.07 -4.05 8.67
C ALA A 20 -12.72 -3.75 9.34
N GLY A 21 -11.64 -3.62 8.57
CA GLY A 21 -10.32 -3.26 9.09
C GLY A 21 -10.30 -1.90 9.77
N GLY A 22 -10.91 -0.89 9.14
CA GLY A 22 -11.01 0.46 9.70
C GLY A 22 -11.83 0.53 10.99
N LEU A 23 -12.94 -0.22 11.09
CA LEU A 23 -13.75 -0.32 12.31
C LEU A 23 -12.99 -1.00 13.44
N ILE A 24 -12.27 -2.08 13.15
CA ILE A 24 -11.42 -2.76 14.15
C ILE A 24 -10.36 -1.79 14.69
N LEU A 25 -9.67 -1.06 13.83
CA LEU A 25 -8.66 -0.08 14.23
C LEU A 25 -9.26 1.09 15.02
N ALA A 26 -10.41 1.61 14.58
CA ALA A 26 -11.12 2.68 15.28
C ALA A 26 -11.64 2.26 16.66
N ALA A 27 -12.08 1.01 16.80
CA ALA A 27 -12.62 0.48 18.05
C ALA A 27 -11.53 0.09 19.06
N THR A 28 -10.29 -0.16 18.61
CA THR A 28 -9.23 -0.70 19.46
C THR A 28 -7.98 0.19 19.61
N PRO A 29 -8.07 1.53 19.76
CA PRO A 29 -6.90 2.41 19.85
C PRO A 29 -5.92 2.03 20.97
N GLN A 30 -6.43 1.52 22.08
CA GLN A 30 -5.63 1.08 23.23
C GLN A 30 -4.78 -0.17 22.94
N THR A 31 -5.20 -1.03 22.00
CA THR A 31 -4.46 -2.27 21.71
C THR A 31 -3.23 -1.96 20.87
N TRP A 32 -3.33 -1.03 19.92
CA TRP A 32 -2.25 -0.68 19.01
C TRP A 32 -1.41 0.53 19.43
N LEU A 33 -1.92 1.43 20.30
CA LEU A 33 -1.14 2.47 20.97
C LEU A 33 -0.68 2.00 22.36
N ASN A 34 0.59 1.64 22.47
CA ASN A 34 1.17 1.07 23.70
C ASN A 34 1.39 2.07 24.85
N ASP A 35 1.25 3.38 24.61
CA ASP A 35 1.61 4.43 25.57
C ASP A 35 0.39 5.30 25.88
N SER A 36 0.09 5.48 27.16
CA SER A 36 -1.00 6.33 27.65
C SER A 36 -0.84 7.79 27.20
N ALA A 37 0.40 8.27 27.04
CA ALA A 37 0.68 9.60 26.49
C ALA A 37 0.37 9.69 24.99
N HIS A 38 0.59 8.61 24.22
CA HIS A 38 0.18 8.56 22.81
C HIS A 38 -1.34 8.48 22.67
N LEU A 39 -1.99 7.71 23.55
CA LEU A 39 -3.44 7.61 23.59
C LEU A 39 -4.09 8.97 23.90
N HIS A 40 -3.55 9.72 24.86
CA HIS A 40 -4.03 11.07 25.17
C HIS A 40 -3.88 12.03 23.99
N ARG A 41 -2.75 12.02 23.28
CA ARG A 41 -2.55 12.83 22.08
C ARG A 41 -3.50 12.43 20.94
N TRP A 42 -3.75 11.13 20.77
CA TRP A 42 -4.73 10.63 19.81
C TRP A 42 -6.14 11.11 20.16
N HIS A 43 -6.56 10.98 21.43
CA HIS A 43 -7.87 11.45 21.88
C HIS A 43 -8.02 12.97 21.81
N ALA A 44 -6.94 13.75 21.95
CA ALA A 44 -6.99 15.20 21.77
C ALA A 44 -7.34 15.61 20.33
N SER A 45 -6.97 14.79 19.33
CA SER A 45 -7.27 15.06 17.92
C SER A 45 -8.72 14.75 17.57
N ARG A 46 -9.47 15.78 17.15
CA ARG A 46 -10.85 15.61 16.64
C ARG A 46 -10.90 14.75 15.37
N TRP A 47 -9.88 14.86 14.52
CA TRP A 47 -9.78 14.05 13.31
C TRP A 47 -9.60 12.57 13.64
N ALA A 48 -8.71 12.27 14.59
CA ALA A 48 -8.38 10.90 14.97
C ALA A 48 -9.52 10.17 15.71
N ARG A 49 -10.40 10.92 16.40
CA ARG A 49 -11.62 10.39 17.03
C ARG A 49 -12.83 10.33 16.09
N GLY A 50 -12.86 11.17 15.08
CA GLY A 50 -13.99 11.27 14.17
C GLY A 50 -14.05 10.11 13.16
N PRO A 51 -15.11 10.05 12.34
CA PRO A 51 -15.19 9.09 11.25
C PRO A 51 -14.20 9.37 10.10
N GLY A 52 -13.42 10.47 10.18
CA GLY A 52 -12.53 10.94 9.12
C GLY A 52 -11.59 9.86 8.57
N PRO A 53 -10.74 9.22 9.41
CA PRO A 53 -9.86 8.15 8.96
C PRO A 53 -10.62 7.00 8.30
N LEU A 54 -11.76 6.59 8.85
CA LEU A 54 -12.59 5.53 8.29
C LEU A 54 -13.10 5.91 6.89
N VAL A 55 -13.72 7.08 6.76
CA VAL A 55 -14.27 7.57 5.48
C VAL A 55 -13.18 7.69 4.42
N VAL A 56 -12.01 8.23 4.78
CA VAL A 56 -10.86 8.30 3.86
C VAL A 56 -10.43 6.90 3.40
N GLY A 57 -10.37 5.94 4.31
CA GLY A 57 -10.03 4.55 3.98
C GLY A 57 -11.02 3.93 2.99
N LEU A 58 -12.33 4.18 3.18
CA LEU A 58 -13.37 3.70 2.26
C LEU A 58 -13.28 4.34 0.87
N VAL A 59 -13.00 5.64 0.80
CA VAL A 59 -12.81 6.34 -0.48
C VAL A 59 -11.59 5.78 -1.22
N ILE A 60 -10.46 5.61 -0.52
CA ILE A 60 -9.25 5.00 -1.10
C ILE A 60 -9.57 3.59 -1.61
N ALA A 61 -10.28 2.78 -0.81
CA ALA A 61 -10.68 1.42 -1.18
C ALA A 61 -11.52 1.39 -2.47
N ALA A 62 -12.54 2.25 -2.55
CA ALA A 62 -13.43 2.32 -3.70
C ALA A 62 -12.67 2.75 -4.97
N VAL A 63 -11.86 3.81 -4.88
CA VAL A 63 -11.09 4.32 -6.02
C VAL A 63 -10.06 3.28 -6.48
N ALA A 64 -9.30 2.71 -5.55
CA ALA A 64 -8.30 1.69 -5.86
C ALA A 64 -8.93 0.45 -6.50
N ALA A 65 -10.06 -0.03 -5.99
CA ALA A 65 -10.75 -1.19 -6.54
C ALA A 65 -11.28 -0.93 -7.96
N VAL A 66 -11.83 0.26 -8.20
CA VAL A 66 -12.32 0.64 -9.54
C VAL A 66 -11.16 0.68 -10.52
N VAL A 67 -10.07 1.39 -10.20
CA VAL A 67 -8.90 1.48 -11.07
C VAL A 67 -8.31 0.09 -11.31
N PHE A 68 -8.06 -0.69 -10.25
CA PHE A 68 -7.50 -2.03 -10.38
C PHE A 68 -8.36 -2.95 -11.24
N THR A 69 -9.69 -2.87 -11.09
CA THR A 69 -10.58 -3.71 -11.90
C THR A 69 -10.50 -3.32 -13.38
N LEU A 70 -10.48 -2.02 -13.68
CA LEU A 70 -10.44 -1.52 -15.06
C LEU A 70 -9.09 -1.72 -15.74
N THR A 71 -7.99 -1.75 -14.98
CA THR A 71 -6.64 -1.80 -15.55
C THR A 71 -6.00 -3.18 -15.49
N VAL A 72 -6.36 -4.01 -14.50
CA VAL A 72 -5.72 -5.33 -14.27
C VAL A 72 -6.70 -6.48 -14.50
N LEU A 73 -7.91 -6.42 -13.92
CA LEU A 73 -8.85 -7.55 -13.93
C LEU A 73 -9.78 -7.61 -15.16
N ALA A 74 -9.93 -6.51 -15.87
CA ALA A 74 -10.71 -6.43 -17.10
C ALA A 74 -10.19 -5.30 -18.00
N PRO A 75 -8.94 -5.41 -18.50
CA PRO A 75 -8.38 -4.36 -19.35
C PRO A 75 -9.16 -4.31 -20.68
N PRO A 76 -9.42 -3.12 -21.24
CA PRO A 76 -10.24 -2.95 -22.45
C PRO A 76 -9.61 -3.55 -23.72
N GLU A 77 -8.29 -3.77 -23.74
CA GLU A 77 -7.53 -4.22 -24.92
C GLU A 77 -6.53 -5.31 -24.49
N THR A 78 -6.91 -6.58 -24.51
CA THR A 78 -5.99 -7.71 -24.20
C THR A 78 -5.85 -8.73 -25.33
N GLY A 79 -6.47 -8.50 -26.48
CA GLY A 79 -6.67 -9.51 -27.53
C GLY A 79 -5.45 -9.96 -28.34
N TRP A 80 -4.23 -9.95 -27.79
CA TRP A 80 -3.10 -10.57 -28.48
C TRP A 80 -3.17 -12.09 -28.32
N SER A 81 -3.02 -12.80 -29.43
CA SER A 81 -2.79 -14.23 -29.41
C SER A 81 -1.59 -14.52 -30.29
N ALA A 82 -0.65 -15.31 -29.78
CA ALA A 82 0.54 -15.70 -30.52
C ALA A 82 0.46 -17.20 -30.82
N TYR A 83 0.34 -17.55 -32.10
CA TYR A 83 0.36 -18.94 -32.54
C TYR A 83 1.81 -19.39 -32.72
N ALA A 84 2.20 -20.46 -32.02
CA ALA A 84 3.51 -21.09 -32.20
C ALA A 84 3.38 -22.28 -33.17
N PRO A 85 3.82 -22.12 -34.44
CA PRO A 85 3.58 -23.12 -35.49
C PRO A 85 4.31 -24.46 -35.27
N LEU A 86 5.39 -24.45 -34.49
CA LEU A 86 6.18 -25.66 -34.19
C LEU A 86 5.56 -26.53 -33.08
N SER A 87 4.84 -25.92 -32.13
CA SER A 87 4.14 -26.64 -31.04
C SER A 87 2.65 -26.79 -31.30
N GLY A 88 2.08 -26.06 -32.27
CA GLY A 88 0.64 -26.00 -32.53
C GLY A 88 -0.16 -25.30 -31.42
N THR A 89 0.51 -24.62 -30.49
CA THR A 89 -0.11 -23.98 -29.33
C THR A 89 -0.34 -22.49 -29.58
N THR A 90 -1.52 -22.01 -29.24
CA THR A 90 -1.83 -20.57 -29.21
C THR A 90 -1.62 -20.05 -27.79
N PHE A 91 -0.72 -19.09 -27.63
CA PHE A 91 -0.54 -18.36 -26.38
C PHE A 91 -1.58 -17.24 -26.32
N THR A 92 -2.42 -17.29 -25.30
CA THR A 92 -3.34 -16.22 -24.93
C THR A 92 -2.91 -15.67 -23.57
N PRO A 93 -3.10 -14.36 -23.31
CA PRO A 93 -2.86 -13.82 -21.98
C PRO A 93 -3.71 -14.54 -20.93
N ALA A 94 -3.13 -14.70 -19.73
CA ALA A 94 -3.83 -15.30 -18.61
C ALA A 94 -5.07 -14.47 -18.26
N GLU A 95 -6.21 -15.14 -18.12
CA GLU A 95 -7.44 -14.49 -17.68
C GLU A 95 -7.55 -14.53 -16.15
N PRO A 96 -8.03 -13.45 -15.51
CA PRO A 96 -8.18 -13.41 -14.07
C PRO A 96 -9.26 -14.35 -13.58
N ASN A 97 -8.88 -15.26 -12.69
CA ASN A 97 -9.80 -16.21 -12.08
C ASN A 97 -10.55 -15.61 -10.87
N SER A 98 -11.39 -16.42 -10.22
CA SER A 98 -12.15 -15.96 -9.05
C SER A 98 -11.25 -15.69 -7.83
N ALA A 99 -10.15 -16.44 -7.68
CA ALA A 99 -9.19 -16.24 -6.59
C ALA A 99 -8.44 -14.91 -6.76
N ASP A 100 -8.00 -14.57 -7.98
CA ASP A 100 -7.37 -13.29 -8.29
C ASP A 100 -8.23 -12.11 -7.85
N ARG A 101 -9.52 -12.18 -8.17
CA ARG A 101 -10.52 -11.16 -7.82
C ARG A 101 -10.75 -11.04 -6.31
N ILE A 102 -10.93 -12.16 -5.62
CA ILE A 102 -11.21 -12.18 -4.18
C ILE A 102 -9.99 -11.74 -3.37
N VAL A 103 -8.83 -12.33 -3.66
CA VAL A 103 -7.60 -12.10 -2.89
C VAL A 103 -7.10 -10.67 -3.09
N SER A 104 -7.15 -10.13 -4.31
CA SER A 104 -6.77 -8.74 -4.57
C SER A 104 -7.71 -7.76 -3.88
N ALA A 105 -9.02 -8.02 -3.89
CA ALA A 105 -10.01 -7.20 -3.16
C ALA A 105 -9.75 -7.19 -1.65
N LEU A 106 -9.46 -8.35 -1.06
CA LEU A 106 -9.10 -8.46 0.35
C LEU A 106 -7.82 -7.67 0.68
N LEU A 107 -6.78 -7.80 -0.16
CA LEU A 107 -5.51 -7.11 0.03
C LEU A 107 -5.64 -5.59 -0.09
N LEU A 108 -6.25 -5.11 -1.17
CA LEU A 108 -6.49 -3.68 -1.40
C LEU A 108 -7.38 -3.09 -0.30
N GLY A 109 -8.40 -3.81 0.13
CA GLY A 109 -9.31 -3.39 1.20
C GLY A 109 -8.61 -3.27 2.55
N LEU A 110 -7.82 -4.28 2.90
CA LEU A 110 -7.04 -4.30 4.14
C LEU A 110 -6.06 -3.10 4.20
N VAL A 111 -5.32 -2.86 3.11
CA VAL A 111 -4.30 -1.80 3.06
C VAL A 111 -4.93 -0.40 3.00
N SER A 112 -6.02 -0.22 2.23
CA SER A 112 -6.76 1.05 2.18
C SER A 112 -7.41 1.40 3.51
N GLY A 113 -8.00 0.42 4.21
CA GLY A 113 -8.56 0.62 5.55
C GLY A 113 -7.51 1.03 6.58
N ALA A 114 -6.30 0.48 6.52
CA ALA A 114 -5.22 0.78 7.47
C ALA A 114 -4.46 2.08 7.16
N THR A 115 -4.34 2.46 5.88
CA THR A 115 -3.60 3.65 5.40
C THR A 115 -3.89 4.92 6.21
N PRO A 116 -5.14 5.39 6.36
CA PRO A 116 -5.42 6.66 7.02
C PRO A 116 -5.08 6.63 8.51
N PHE A 117 -5.22 5.48 9.19
CA PHE A 117 -4.82 5.32 10.58
C PHE A 117 -3.30 5.38 10.74
N LEU A 118 -2.56 4.71 9.85
CA LEU A 118 -1.09 4.77 9.83
C LEU A 118 -0.59 6.18 9.53
N ALA A 119 -1.16 6.86 8.53
CA ALA A 119 -0.79 8.23 8.19
C ALA A 119 -1.08 9.22 9.33
N THR A 120 -2.26 9.12 9.95
CA THR A 120 -2.63 9.99 11.07
C THR A 120 -1.82 9.71 12.33
N ALA A 121 -1.53 8.44 12.62
CA ALA A 121 -0.66 8.06 13.73
C ALA A 121 0.76 8.58 13.51
N ASP A 122 1.32 8.46 12.31
CA ASP A 122 2.67 8.94 12.02
C ASP A 122 2.75 10.47 12.08
N VAL A 123 1.76 11.20 11.57
CA VAL A 123 1.71 12.67 11.69
C VAL A 123 1.61 13.12 13.15
N SER A 124 0.77 12.44 13.94
CA SER A 124 0.47 12.84 15.32
C SER A 124 1.56 12.44 16.32
N LEU A 125 2.17 11.28 16.10
CA LEU A 125 3.09 10.63 17.05
C LEU A 125 4.53 10.59 16.54
N ARG A 126 4.78 10.92 15.26
CA ARG A 126 6.07 10.80 14.57
C ARG A 126 6.69 9.41 14.68
N ARG A 127 5.82 8.40 14.76
CA ARG A 127 6.19 6.99 14.89
C ARG A 127 5.05 6.12 14.35
N LEU A 128 5.42 5.16 13.52
CA LEU A 128 4.50 4.12 13.05
C LEU A 128 4.27 3.05 14.13
N PRO A 129 3.01 2.70 14.44
CA PRO A 129 2.70 1.64 15.39
C PRO A 129 3.09 0.26 14.83
N ASP A 130 4.14 -0.36 15.39
CA ASP A 130 4.57 -1.72 15.02
C ASP A 130 3.42 -2.74 15.13
N ARG A 131 2.49 -2.52 16.07
CA ARG A 131 1.31 -3.37 16.28
C ARG A 131 0.27 -3.32 15.17
N ILE A 132 0.32 -2.32 14.29
CA ILE A 132 -0.49 -2.32 13.06
C ILE A 132 0.37 -2.81 11.91
N VAL A 133 1.59 -2.28 11.76
CA VAL A 133 2.43 -2.54 10.59
C VAL A 133 2.81 -4.02 10.48
N ILE A 134 3.20 -4.68 11.58
CA ILE A 134 3.59 -6.10 11.54
C ILE A 134 2.44 -7.01 11.12
N PRO A 135 1.27 -7.01 11.80
CA PRO A 135 0.17 -7.88 11.38
C PRO A 135 -0.34 -7.52 9.98
N LEU A 136 -0.35 -6.24 9.61
CA LEU A 136 -0.69 -5.83 8.25
C LEU A 136 0.26 -6.42 7.22
N SER A 137 1.58 -6.36 7.45
CA SER A 137 2.58 -6.92 6.53
C SER A 137 2.49 -8.45 6.44
N LEU A 138 2.24 -9.12 7.56
CA LEU A 138 2.07 -10.58 7.59
C LEU A 138 0.80 -11.03 6.88
N LEU A 139 -0.33 -10.35 7.11
CA LEU A 139 -1.58 -10.63 6.41
C LEU A 139 -1.45 -10.34 4.91
N ALA A 140 -0.82 -9.23 4.53
CA ALA A 140 -0.56 -8.90 3.14
C ALA A 140 0.32 -9.95 2.46
N LEU A 141 1.41 -10.38 3.12
CA LEU A 141 2.25 -11.46 2.63
C LEU A 141 1.47 -12.76 2.46
N GLY A 142 0.65 -13.13 3.45
CA GLY A 142 -0.21 -14.32 3.37
C GLY A 142 -1.19 -14.27 2.21
N LEU A 143 -1.80 -13.10 1.96
CA LEU A 143 -2.68 -12.88 0.81
C LEU A 143 -1.90 -12.96 -0.51
N ILE A 144 -0.71 -12.38 -0.61
CA ILE A 144 0.13 -12.47 -1.82
C ILE A 144 0.52 -13.92 -2.11
N ILE A 145 0.91 -14.70 -1.09
CA ILE A 145 1.22 -16.12 -1.25
C ILE A 145 -0.03 -16.89 -1.68
N THR A 146 -1.18 -16.61 -1.06
CA THR A 146 -2.46 -17.26 -1.41
C THR A 146 -2.84 -16.95 -2.86
N GLY A 147 -2.71 -15.69 -3.28
CA GLY A 147 -2.93 -15.27 -4.66
C GLY A 147 -1.94 -15.91 -5.62
N SER A 148 -0.66 -16.06 -5.24
CA SER A 148 0.33 -16.74 -6.09
C SER A 148 0.09 -18.24 -6.25
N VAL A 149 -0.60 -18.89 -5.31
CA VAL A 149 -0.88 -20.33 -5.35
C VAL A 149 -2.22 -20.63 -6.02
N LEU A 150 -3.23 -19.77 -5.82
CA LEU A 150 -4.59 -19.98 -6.29
C LEU A 150 -4.98 -19.13 -7.51
N GLY A 151 -4.25 -18.04 -7.76
CA GLY A 151 -4.47 -17.12 -8.86
C GLY A 151 -3.70 -17.51 -10.11
N ASP A 152 -4.16 -17.01 -11.26
CA ASP A 152 -3.56 -17.32 -12.57
C ASP A 152 -2.71 -16.16 -13.11
N LEU A 153 -2.79 -14.98 -12.48
CA LEU A 153 -2.10 -13.79 -12.94
C LEU A 153 -0.65 -13.68 -12.42
N PRO A 154 0.30 -13.23 -13.27
CA PRO A 154 1.70 -13.05 -12.87
C PRO A 154 1.92 -11.88 -11.90
N MET A 155 0.89 -11.05 -11.66
CA MET A 155 0.95 -9.89 -10.77
C MET A 155 1.36 -10.25 -9.34
N TRP A 156 1.03 -11.46 -8.87
CA TRP A 156 1.38 -11.91 -7.53
C TRP A 156 2.88 -12.06 -7.33
N PHE A 157 3.56 -12.56 -8.36
CA PHE A 157 5.02 -12.68 -8.38
C PHE A 157 5.67 -11.29 -8.35
N SER A 158 5.19 -10.39 -9.22
CA SER A 158 5.64 -8.99 -9.26
C SER A 158 5.49 -8.31 -7.90
N ALA A 159 4.31 -8.39 -7.29
CA ALA A 159 4.03 -7.83 -5.97
C ALA A 159 4.95 -8.38 -4.88
N PHE A 160 5.15 -9.70 -4.84
CA PHE A 160 6.04 -10.33 -3.86
C PHE A 160 7.48 -9.80 -3.98
N PHE A 161 8.04 -9.82 -5.19
CA PHE A 161 9.44 -9.41 -5.40
C PHE A 161 9.62 -7.89 -5.23
N ALA A 162 8.65 -7.08 -5.65
CA ALA A 162 8.66 -5.64 -5.40
C ALA A 162 8.72 -5.33 -3.90
N GLY A 163 7.85 -5.97 -3.10
CA GLY A 163 7.86 -5.83 -1.64
C GLY A 163 9.14 -6.33 -1.00
N LEU A 164 9.63 -7.51 -1.42
CA LEU A 164 10.86 -8.10 -0.89
C LEU A 164 12.09 -7.24 -1.18
N LEU A 165 12.23 -6.78 -2.43
CA LEU A 165 13.35 -5.94 -2.85
C LEU A 165 13.34 -4.61 -2.11
N ALA A 166 12.16 -3.99 -1.94
CA ALA A 166 12.02 -2.78 -1.14
C ALA A 166 12.41 -3.03 0.33
N LEU A 167 11.93 -4.11 0.93
CA LEU A 167 12.28 -4.47 2.31
C LEU A 167 13.79 -4.62 2.48
N VAL A 168 14.46 -5.33 1.56
CA VAL A 168 15.92 -5.50 1.57
C VAL A 168 16.61 -4.16 1.41
N PHE A 169 16.20 -3.35 0.44
CA PHE A 169 16.78 -2.03 0.16
C PHE A 169 16.69 -1.09 1.36
N PHE A 170 15.50 -0.94 1.95
CA PHE A 170 15.29 -0.08 3.11
C PHE A 170 15.95 -0.61 4.38
N THR A 171 16.03 -1.94 4.54
CA THR A 171 16.80 -2.56 5.63
C THR A 171 18.28 -2.24 5.48
N ALA A 172 18.83 -2.34 4.27
CA ALA A 172 20.22 -1.98 3.99
C ALA A 172 20.49 -0.50 4.29
N LEU A 173 19.61 0.42 3.84
CA LEU A 173 19.72 1.84 4.16
C LEU A 173 19.66 2.12 5.66
N HIS A 174 18.76 1.45 6.39
CA HIS A 174 18.67 1.58 7.83
C HIS A 174 19.96 1.10 8.52
N LEU A 175 20.49 -0.05 8.11
CA LEU A 175 21.71 -0.63 8.66
C LEU A 175 22.94 0.24 8.36
N VAL A 176 23.08 0.74 7.14
CA VAL A 176 24.15 1.69 6.76
C VAL A 176 24.07 2.96 7.60
N GLY A 177 22.88 3.54 7.76
CA GLY A 177 22.70 4.70 8.62
C GLY A 177 23.11 4.44 10.08
N ARG A 178 22.77 3.26 10.60
CA ARG A 178 23.17 2.82 11.95
C ARG A 178 24.69 2.68 12.08
N VAL A 179 25.35 2.08 11.10
CA VAL A 179 26.82 1.93 11.06
C VAL A 179 27.50 3.30 10.99
N LEU A 180 26.99 4.22 10.17
CA LEU A 180 27.52 5.58 10.02
C LEU A 180 27.14 6.51 11.18
N ARG A 181 26.38 6.04 12.18
CA ARG A 181 25.82 6.83 13.30
C ARG A 181 25.02 8.06 12.82
N VAL A 182 24.47 7.98 11.62
CA VAL A 182 23.57 9.00 11.07
C VAL A 182 22.15 8.64 11.46
N ARG A 183 21.36 9.63 11.87
CA ARG A 183 19.96 9.44 12.19
C ARG A 183 19.22 9.08 10.89
N SER A 184 19.02 7.78 10.67
CA SER A 184 18.36 7.23 9.49
C SER A 184 16.87 6.99 9.75
N MET A 185 16.22 6.46 8.72
CA MET A 185 14.82 6.05 8.71
C MET A 185 14.46 5.12 9.88
N GLY A 186 13.23 5.22 10.40
CA GLY A 186 12.78 4.40 11.52
C GLY A 186 12.58 2.94 11.12
N LEU A 187 12.79 2.01 12.07
CA LEU A 187 12.53 0.58 11.83
C LEU A 187 11.07 0.30 11.43
N GLY A 188 10.13 1.14 11.87
CA GLY A 188 8.72 1.05 11.47
C GLY A 188 8.51 1.31 9.98
N ASP A 189 9.23 2.28 9.40
CA ASP A 189 9.11 2.61 7.98
C ASP A 189 9.69 1.49 7.10
N VAL A 190 10.79 0.85 7.55
CA VAL A 190 11.39 -0.31 6.87
C VAL A 190 10.40 -1.46 6.74
N LYS A 191 9.63 -1.74 7.79
CA LYS A 191 8.61 -2.80 7.77
C LYS A 191 7.43 -2.44 6.87
N LEU A 192 7.06 -1.17 6.85
CA LEU A 192 5.99 -0.66 5.99
C LEU A 192 6.39 -0.71 4.50
N ALA A 193 7.68 -0.60 4.19
CA ALA A 193 8.20 -0.65 2.83
C ALA A 193 7.79 -1.92 2.07
N PHE A 194 7.66 -3.06 2.75
CA PHE A 194 7.17 -4.28 2.09
C PHE A 194 5.80 -4.05 1.44
N ILE A 195 4.83 -3.54 2.19
CA ILE A 195 3.46 -3.31 1.69
C ILE A 195 3.44 -2.19 0.65
N VAL A 196 4.15 -1.09 0.94
CA VAL A 196 4.18 0.12 0.10
C VAL A 196 4.63 -0.16 -1.32
N PHE A 197 5.51 -1.14 -1.51
CA PHE A 197 6.01 -1.51 -2.84
C PHE A 197 5.35 -2.78 -3.38
N ALA A 198 4.85 -3.69 -2.53
CA ALA A 198 4.13 -4.87 -2.98
C ALA A 198 2.78 -4.53 -3.63
N VAL A 199 1.99 -3.65 -3.02
CA VAL A 199 0.64 -3.31 -3.52
C VAL A 199 0.66 -2.70 -4.93
N PRO A 200 1.49 -1.68 -5.22
CA PRO A 200 1.64 -1.17 -6.59
C PRO A 200 2.16 -2.22 -7.57
N GLY A 201 3.00 -3.16 -7.11
CA GLY A 201 3.48 -4.27 -7.93
C GLY A 201 2.37 -5.19 -8.47
N LEU A 202 1.15 -5.13 -7.91
CA LEU A 202 -0.04 -5.78 -8.46
C LEU A 202 -0.56 -5.09 -9.72
N PHE A 203 -0.37 -3.77 -9.83
CA PHE A 203 -0.85 -2.97 -10.95
C PHE A 203 0.09 -3.07 -12.15
N ASP A 204 1.39 -2.89 -11.89
CA ASP A 204 2.42 -3.00 -12.92
C ASP A 204 3.78 -3.35 -12.28
N PRO A 205 4.65 -4.16 -12.93
CA PRO A 205 5.98 -4.48 -12.43
C PRO A 205 6.91 -3.28 -12.20
N TRP A 206 6.70 -2.18 -12.91
CA TRP A 206 7.45 -0.93 -12.80
C TRP A 206 6.80 0.12 -11.89
N ALA A 207 5.55 -0.09 -11.45
CA ALA A 207 4.89 0.77 -10.47
C ALA A 207 5.72 1.04 -9.19
N PRO A 208 6.47 0.06 -8.63
CA PRO A 208 7.38 0.29 -7.50
C PRO A 208 8.40 1.41 -7.73
N ALA A 209 8.89 1.59 -8.96
CA ALA A 209 9.81 2.68 -9.31
C ALA A 209 9.11 4.04 -9.28
N LEU A 210 7.86 4.11 -9.77
CA LEU A 210 7.03 5.31 -9.69
C LEU A 210 6.74 5.69 -8.22
N VAL A 211 6.48 4.70 -7.36
CA VAL A 211 6.33 4.90 -5.91
C VAL A 211 7.58 5.50 -5.29
N LEU A 212 8.76 4.96 -5.64
CA LEU A 212 10.05 5.47 -5.17
C LEU A 212 10.22 6.95 -5.56
N ALA A 213 9.94 7.30 -6.81
CA ALA A 213 10.05 8.66 -7.31
C ALA A 213 9.05 9.60 -6.62
N ALA A 214 7.78 9.20 -6.53
CA ALA A 214 6.72 9.99 -5.91
C ALA A 214 6.98 10.23 -4.42
N MET A 215 7.36 9.20 -3.66
CA MET A 215 7.65 9.36 -2.23
C MET A 215 8.88 10.27 -2.00
N MET A 216 9.90 10.17 -2.85
CA MET A 216 11.12 10.98 -2.73
C MET A 216 10.81 12.45 -3.03
N LEU A 217 9.97 12.71 -4.04
CA LEU A 217 9.51 14.06 -4.36
C LEU A 217 8.68 14.65 -3.21
N ILE A 218 7.69 13.90 -2.70
CA ILE A 218 6.83 14.35 -1.60
C ILE A 218 7.66 14.63 -0.34
N SER A 219 8.51 13.69 0.06
CA SER A 219 9.36 13.84 1.25
C SER A 219 10.37 14.99 1.09
N GLY A 220 10.95 15.17 -0.10
CA GLY A 220 11.84 16.29 -0.41
C GLY A 220 11.16 17.65 -0.33
N ILE A 221 9.94 17.78 -0.87
CA ILE A 221 9.13 19.02 -0.75
C ILE A 221 8.84 19.32 0.72
N TRP A 222 8.42 18.32 1.50
CA TRP A 222 8.17 18.51 2.93
C TRP A 222 9.44 18.87 3.71
N ALA A 223 10.58 18.29 3.34
CA ALA A 223 11.86 18.65 3.92
C ALA A 223 12.25 20.09 3.63
N LEU A 224 12.03 20.55 2.40
CA LEU A 224 12.29 21.92 2.00
C LEU A 224 11.39 22.90 2.76
N ILE A 225 10.08 22.65 2.82
CA ILE A 225 9.13 23.49 3.57
C ILE A 225 9.54 23.57 5.05
N ALA A 226 9.90 22.44 5.65
CA ALA A 226 10.30 22.39 7.05
C ALA A 226 11.64 23.10 7.30
N ALA A 227 12.61 22.98 6.40
CA ALA A 227 13.88 23.71 6.47
C ALA A 227 13.69 25.23 6.35
N VAL A 228 12.84 25.67 5.40
CA VAL A 228 12.49 27.09 5.23
C VAL A 228 11.82 27.64 6.49
N ARG A 229 10.87 26.92 7.07
CA ARG A 229 10.18 27.33 8.31
C ARG A 229 11.10 27.34 9.54
N ALA A 230 12.04 26.41 9.64
CA ALA A 230 12.96 26.32 10.75
C ALA A 230 14.18 27.27 10.61
N GLY A 231 14.39 27.87 9.43
CA GLY A 231 15.57 28.67 9.11
C GLY A 231 16.89 27.89 9.19
N ARG A 232 16.84 26.55 9.26
CA ARG A 232 18.00 25.65 9.41
C ARG A 232 17.73 24.33 8.71
N VAL A 233 18.73 23.84 7.99
CA VAL A 233 18.66 22.57 7.25
C VAL A 233 18.98 21.36 8.14
N ARG A 234 19.78 21.55 9.20
CA ARG A 234 20.21 20.46 10.10
C ARG A 234 19.22 20.25 11.25
N GLY A 235 18.84 19.00 11.47
CA GLY A 235 18.06 18.57 12.64
C GLY A 235 16.53 18.52 12.45
N VAL A 236 16.03 18.84 11.26
CA VAL A 236 14.59 18.71 10.94
C VAL A 236 14.22 17.23 10.84
N THR A 237 13.32 16.78 11.70
CA THR A 237 12.75 15.42 11.64
C THR A 237 11.39 15.48 10.94
N ILE A 238 11.20 14.60 9.95
CA ILE A 238 10.01 14.54 9.11
C ILE A 238 9.38 13.16 9.26
N ALA A 239 8.05 13.12 9.34
CA ALA A 239 7.25 11.90 9.30
C ALA A 239 7.31 11.32 7.87
N PHE A 240 7.98 10.19 7.69
CA PHE A 240 8.20 9.59 6.37
C PHE A 240 7.03 8.70 5.93
N GLY A 241 6.23 8.18 6.87
CA GLY A 241 5.11 7.29 6.61
C GLY A 241 4.06 7.86 5.64
N PRO A 242 3.55 9.10 5.83
CA PRO A 242 2.60 9.71 4.92
C PRO A 242 3.14 9.85 3.49
N ALA A 243 4.43 10.16 3.34
CA ALA A 243 5.05 10.26 2.01
C ALA A 243 5.12 8.89 1.33
N MET A 244 5.46 7.83 2.07
CA MET A 244 5.44 6.46 1.54
C MET A 244 4.04 6.00 1.14
N LEU A 245 3.06 6.20 2.02
CA LEU A 245 1.67 5.80 1.76
C LEU A 245 1.07 6.60 0.60
N SER A 246 1.37 7.89 0.50
CA SER A 246 0.94 8.70 -0.64
C SER A 246 1.60 8.24 -1.93
N GLY A 247 2.91 7.96 -1.89
CA GLY A 247 3.64 7.39 -3.02
C GLY A 247 3.03 6.06 -3.49
N MET A 248 2.70 5.16 -2.56
CA MET A 248 2.04 3.89 -2.84
C MET A 248 0.75 4.08 -3.65
N TRP A 249 -0.17 4.90 -3.17
CA TRP A 249 -1.45 5.13 -3.85
C TRP A 249 -1.29 5.87 -5.17
N LEU A 250 -0.37 6.83 -5.27
CA LEU A 250 -0.05 7.46 -6.54
C LEU A 250 0.51 6.44 -7.55
N GLY A 251 1.39 5.55 -7.13
CA GLY A 251 1.89 4.46 -7.98
C GLY A 251 0.76 3.56 -8.46
N CYS A 252 -0.16 3.17 -7.57
CA CYS A 252 -1.31 2.34 -7.95
C CYS A 252 -2.23 3.03 -8.97
N LEU A 253 -2.46 4.33 -8.81
CA LEU A 253 -3.40 5.07 -9.67
C LEU A 253 -2.79 5.47 -11.02
N PHE A 254 -1.51 5.84 -11.04
CA PHE A 254 -0.85 6.40 -12.21
C PHE A 254 -0.02 5.39 -13.00
N ALA A 255 0.41 4.28 -12.41
CA ALA A 255 1.18 3.27 -13.14
C ALA A 255 0.45 2.78 -14.40
N PRO A 256 -0.84 2.43 -14.37
CA PRO A 256 -1.53 1.96 -15.58
C PRO A 256 -1.72 3.01 -16.69
N ILE A 257 -1.44 4.29 -16.39
CA ILE A 257 -1.60 5.41 -17.32
C ILE A 257 -0.25 5.82 -17.89
N LEU A 258 0.81 5.71 -17.09
CA LEU A 258 2.14 6.23 -17.42
C LEU A 258 3.12 5.17 -17.92
N LEU A 259 2.86 3.89 -17.64
CA LEU A 259 3.71 2.74 -17.95
C LEU A 259 2.97 1.80 -18.91
#